data_AF-A0A538S1Y8-F1
#
_entry.id   AF-A0A538S1Y8-F1
#
_cell.length_a   1.000
_cell.length_b   1.000
_cell.length_c   1.000
_cell.angle_alpha   90.00
_cell.angle_beta   90.00
_cell.angle_gamma   90.00
#
_symmetry.space_group_name_H-M   'P 1'
#
loop_
_entity.id
_entity.type
_entity.pdbx_description
1 polymer ?
#
loop_
_entity_poly.entity_id
_entity_poly.type
_entity_poly.pdbx_seq_one_letter_code
_entity_poly.pdbx_strand_id
1 'polypeptide(L)'
;MAEPAASSEGKPVLTEFFPEEHVVPPVFYRRVSGFAIAGLIVSAVFGLWVAISALVGFRSRSPVLLPIYVQMLPIAGAVLALIAMLLIRRSEGTLAGAKLATWALLLCAVFGLGYWAYYGATEIAVCNQAEAFTREWFKKISAGDYGAAFLDTQDPGIRQKVNPNDKETIRKRFLNALGAAKDGNMRGPLWSFKEMDLVHLLMQGGDRSQIKTRGVREWDYKLEGYRVKQAFQITTDEGSFEVQVTVHGIESKTREFEGRAWYVVSGSETGVVKEGWHISELGQNLAELRRQSARFIDQWSTKLARGQVTSAYLDTLEPAEARRLEKEFQMRSMAARLASSGMPLLSILNTDLGLHAWRRSLCARRLQETNLVHGKDKYDFDDKATKDAVDKGVLNMFGASVPGAPVYVGLKLQMESIHEPWHYENQRLRLPHDCKLGFMVPPTHEGGRPQAQYQVDAVLIVESDAGPIDPARLPSWRLVRIDLVEAMNLDRMKMGAGMPSIPRGFEPGGPSPDFAKPPPLKR
;
A
#
# COMPACT_ATOMS: atom_id res chain seq x y z
N MET A 1 -77.94 -36.53 -41.18
CA MET A 1 -78.70 -36.64 -39.91
C MET A 1 -79.04 -35.21 -39.50
N ALA A 2 -80.10 -34.67 -40.07
CA ALA A 2 -81.48 -34.74 -39.55
C ALA A 2 -81.73 -33.59 -38.57
N GLU A 3 -82.08 -32.46 -39.19
CA GLU A 3 -82.92 -31.40 -38.66
C GLU A 3 -84.25 -31.97 -38.12
N PRO A 4 -84.89 -31.30 -37.14
CA PRO A 4 -86.31 -31.03 -37.36
C PRO A 4 -86.71 -29.59 -37.01
N ALA A 5 -87.25 -28.94 -38.04
CA ALA A 5 -88.42 -28.04 -38.05
C ALA A 5 -89.58 -28.60 -37.20
N ALA A 6 -90.63 -27.89 -36.78
CA ALA A 6 -91.06 -26.49 -36.71
C ALA A 6 -92.44 -26.54 -36.00
N SER A 7 -92.85 -25.44 -35.35
CA SER A 7 -94.24 -25.10 -34.98
C SER A 7 -94.16 -23.68 -34.39
N SER A 8 -94.41 -22.59 -35.14
CA SER A 8 -95.72 -21.94 -35.41
C SER A 8 -96.74 -22.14 -34.27
N GLU A 9 -97.49 -21.16 -33.77
CA GLU A 9 -98.01 -19.93 -34.35
C GLU A 9 -98.67 -19.13 -33.20
N GLY A 10 -98.69 -17.79 -33.28
CA GLY A 10 -99.45 -16.97 -32.32
C GLY A 10 -98.98 -15.51 -32.20
N LYS A 11 -99.25 -14.69 -33.22
CA LYS A 11 -99.39 -13.23 -33.08
C LYS A 11 -100.85 -12.93 -32.68
N PRO A 12 -101.24 -11.70 -32.26
CA PRO A 12 -100.49 -10.48 -31.96
C PRO A 12 -100.89 -9.89 -30.58
N VAL A 13 -100.34 -8.74 -30.18
CA VAL A 13 -101.10 -7.53 -29.79
C VAL A 13 -100.16 -6.51 -29.13
N LEU A 14 -100.30 -5.29 -29.62
CA LEU A 14 -99.76 -4.03 -29.12
C LEU A 14 -99.87 -3.89 -27.59
N THR A 15 -98.73 -3.68 -26.94
CA THR A 15 -98.67 -2.93 -25.69
C THR A 15 -97.36 -2.17 -25.62
N GLU A 16 -97.52 -0.85 -25.72
CA GLU A 16 -96.79 0.16 -24.95
C GLU A 16 -95.27 0.29 -25.15
N PHE A 17 -94.96 1.29 -25.97
CA PHE A 17 -93.86 2.22 -25.75
C PHE A 17 -93.86 2.73 -24.29
N PHE A 18 -93.27 1.98 -23.37
CA PHE A 18 -92.63 2.58 -22.20
C PHE A 18 -91.18 2.87 -22.60
N PRO A 19 -90.69 4.12 -22.49
CA PRO A 19 -89.25 4.32 -22.51
C PRO A 19 -88.67 3.39 -21.44
N GLU A 20 -87.63 2.64 -21.75
CA GLU A 20 -86.79 2.03 -20.71
C GLU A 20 -86.35 3.19 -19.82
N GLU A 21 -87.09 3.42 -18.73
CA GLU A 21 -86.66 4.26 -17.65
C GLU A 21 -85.40 3.56 -17.16
N HIS A 22 -84.24 4.03 -17.63
CA HIS A 22 -82.95 3.59 -17.15
C HIS A 22 -82.96 3.86 -15.65
N VAL A 23 -83.39 2.87 -14.87
CA VAL A 23 -83.32 2.85 -13.42
C VAL A 23 -81.84 2.92 -13.12
N VAL A 24 -81.36 4.14 -12.94
CA VAL A 24 -79.96 4.40 -12.57
C VAL A 24 -79.77 3.61 -11.27
N PRO A 25 -78.89 2.59 -11.26
CA PRO A 25 -78.73 1.76 -10.08
C PRO A 25 -78.39 2.66 -8.90
N PRO A 26 -79.00 2.44 -7.71
CA PRO A 26 -78.80 3.30 -6.56
C PRO A 26 -77.31 3.45 -6.27
N VAL A 27 -76.84 4.70 -6.21
CA VAL A 27 -75.45 5.04 -5.94
C VAL A 27 -75.15 4.70 -4.48
N PHE A 28 -74.72 3.47 -4.21
CA PHE A 28 -74.25 3.06 -2.89
C PHE A 28 -72.89 3.69 -2.59
N TYR A 29 -72.86 4.68 -1.71
CA TYR A 29 -71.61 5.25 -1.21
C TYR A 29 -70.85 4.22 -0.37
N ARG A 30 -69.65 3.83 -0.81
CA ARG A 30 -68.74 2.96 -0.06
C ARG A 30 -67.57 3.79 0.45
N ARG A 31 -67.29 3.69 1.75
CA ARG A 31 -66.13 4.38 2.35
C ARG A 31 -64.84 3.77 1.79
N VAL A 32 -63.90 4.60 1.35
CA VAL A 32 -62.58 4.14 0.90
C VAL A 32 -61.71 3.87 2.13
N SER A 33 -61.04 2.72 2.15
CA SER A 33 -60.11 2.38 3.25
C SER A 33 -58.99 3.43 3.34
N GLY A 34 -58.86 4.09 4.50
CA GLY A 34 -57.78 5.06 4.74
C GLY A 34 -56.39 4.45 4.59
N PHE A 35 -56.21 3.18 4.93
CA PHE A 35 -54.96 2.44 4.73
C PHE A 35 -54.60 2.26 3.25
N ALA A 36 -55.60 2.10 2.37
CA ALA A 36 -55.35 2.00 0.93
C ALA A 36 -54.85 3.32 0.36
N ILE A 37 -55.42 4.44 0.83
CA ILE A 37 -54.98 5.79 0.43
C ILE A 37 -53.57 6.05 0.97
N ALA A 38 -53.32 5.80 2.25
CA ALA A 38 -52.01 5.99 2.87
C ALA A 38 -50.92 5.14 2.19
N GLY A 39 -51.20 3.85 1.94
CA GLY A 39 -50.28 2.97 1.22
C GLY A 39 -49.96 3.49 -0.19
N LEU A 40 -50.98 3.96 -0.93
CA LEU A 40 -50.77 4.55 -2.25
C LEU A 40 -49.92 5.81 -2.19
N ILE A 41 -50.20 6.73 -1.26
CA ILE A 41 -49.42 7.96 -1.09
C ILE A 41 -47.96 7.62 -0.79
N VAL A 42 -47.69 6.74 0.18
CA VAL A 42 -46.32 6.34 0.53
C VAL A 42 -45.59 5.72 -0.67
N SER A 43 -46.25 4.80 -1.37
CA SER A 43 -45.66 4.15 -2.56
C SER A 43 -45.39 5.12 -3.71
N ALA A 44 -46.29 6.07 -3.95
CA ALA A 44 -46.17 7.08 -5.00
C ALA A 44 -45.07 8.10 -4.68
N VAL A 45 -44.99 8.55 -3.42
CA VAL A 45 -43.92 9.45 -2.96
C VAL A 45 -42.56 8.77 -3.09
N PHE A 46 -42.44 7.50 -2.68
CA PHE A 46 -41.20 6.74 -2.85
C PHE A 46 -40.85 6.56 -4.33
N GLY A 47 -41.79 6.16 -5.17
CA GLY A 47 -41.57 6.00 -6.62
C GLY A 47 -41.12 7.30 -7.29
N LEU A 48 -41.75 8.42 -6.94
CA LEU A 48 -41.35 9.75 -7.42
C LEU A 48 -39.95 10.12 -6.94
N TRP A 49 -39.63 9.84 -5.67
CA TRP A 49 -38.30 10.09 -5.11
C TRP A 49 -37.22 9.30 -5.86
N VAL A 50 -37.43 8.00 -6.10
CA VAL A 50 -36.51 7.15 -6.86
C VAL A 50 -36.35 7.66 -8.29
N ALA A 51 -37.44 8.03 -8.96
CA ALA A 51 -37.40 8.56 -10.33
C ALA A 51 -36.63 9.88 -10.43
N ILE A 52 -36.88 10.83 -9.52
CA ILE A 52 -36.14 12.10 -9.47
C ILE A 52 -34.67 11.85 -9.16
N SER A 53 -34.37 10.99 -8.17
CA SER A 53 -33.00 10.68 -7.78
C SER A 53 -32.24 9.99 -8.92
N ALA A 54 -32.88 9.09 -9.65
CA ALA A 54 -32.32 8.45 -10.84
C ALA A 54 -32.01 9.47 -11.95
N LEU A 55 -32.91 10.41 -12.21
CA LEU A 55 -32.69 11.47 -13.21
C LEU A 55 -31.52 12.38 -12.81
N VAL A 56 -31.46 12.78 -11.53
CA VAL A 56 -30.35 13.59 -10.99
C VAL A 56 -29.04 12.81 -11.08
N GLY A 57 -29.02 11.56 -10.59
CA GLY A 57 -27.85 10.67 -10.63
C GLY A 57 -27.33 10.42 -12.05
N PHE A 58 -28.23 10.25 -13.02
CA PHE A 58 -27.86 10.13 -14.43
C PHE A 58 -27.18 11.40 -14.96
N ARG A 59 -27.68 12.59 -14.57
CA ARG A 59 -27.09 13.87 -14.98
C ARG A 59 -25.75 14.15 -14.30
N SER A 60 -25.63 13.85 -13.00
CA SER A 60 -24.41 14.06 -12.23
C SER A 60 -23.38 12.93 -12.39
N ARG A 61 -23.76 11.81 -13.02
CA ARG A 61 -22.97 10.56 -13.07
C ARG A 61 -22.59 10.05 -11.68
N SER A 62 -23.46 10.25 -10.71
CA SER A 62 -23.30 9.75 -9.35
C SER A 62 -24.29 8.61 -9.07
N PRO A 63 -23.90 7.58 -8.32
CA PRO A 63 -24.85 6.55 -7.90
C PRO A 63 -25.95 7.12 -7.00
N VAL A 64 -27.10 6.47 -7.06
CA VAL A 64 -28.24 6.81 -6.21
C VAL A 64 -28.25 5.88 -5.00
N LEU A 65 -27.52 6.27 -3.96
CA LEU A 65 -27.49 5.55 -2.69
C LEU A 65 -28.43 6.23 -1.70
N LEU A 66 -29.62 5.64 -1.52
CA LEU A 66 -30.63 6.14 -0.61
C LEU A 66 -30.29 5.69 0.82
N PRO A 67 -30.45 6.57 1.83
CA PRO A 67 -30.30 6.18 3.22
C PRO A 67 -31.24 5.03 3.60
N ILE A 68 -30.81 4.16 4.52
CA ILE A 68 -31.56 2.94 4.87
C ILE A 68 -33.00 3.20 5.29
N TYR A 69 -33.28 4.31 5.99
CA TYR A 69 -34.64 4.67 6.40
C TYR A 69 -35.58 4.99 5.22
N VAL A 70 -35.06 5.55 4.12
CA VAL A 70 -35.84 5.79 2.90
C VAL A 70 -36.15 4.48 2.19
N GLN A 71 -35.21 3.52 2.24
CA GLN A 71 -35.41 2.18 1.66
C GLN A 71 -36.50 1.36 2.38
N MET A 72 -36.85 1.72 3.62
CA MET A 72 -37.95 1.08 4.36
C MET A 72 -39.34 1.56 3.94
N LEU A 73 -39.46 2.69 3.22
CA LEU A 73 -40.75 3.22 2.76
C LEU A 73 -41.55 2.26 1.85
N PRO A 74 -40.99 1.57 0.84
CA PRO A 74 -41.74 0.61 0.04
C PRO A 74 -42.27 -0.56 0.89
N ILE A 75 -41.54 -0.98 1.93
CA ILE A 75 -42.01 -2.01 2.88
C ILE A 75 -43.20 -1.48 3.67
N ALA A 76 -43.10 -0.27 4.23
CA ALA A 76 -44.21 0.36 4.96
C ALA A 76 -45.45 0.54 4.08
N GLY A 77 -45.28 1.04 2.85
CA GLY A 77 -46.36 1.17 1.87
C GLY A 77 -47.02 -0.17 1.51
N ALA A 78 -46.21 -1.23 1.35
CA ALA A 78 -46.71 -2.57 1.07
C ALA A 78 -47.49 -3.16 2.25
N VAL A 79 -46.99 -3.00 3.48
CA VAL A 79 -47.71 -3.43 4.70
C VAL A 79 -49.05 -2.72 4.83
N LEU A 80 -49.10 -1.39 4.63
CA LEU A 80 -50.35 -0.63 4.65
C LEU A 80 -51.34 -1.11 3.59
N ALA A 81 -50.85 -1.39 2.38
CA ALA A 81 -51.69 -1.92 1.29
C ALA A 81 -52.22 -3.33 1.60
N LEU A 82 -51.40 -4.21 2.19
CA LEU A 82 -51.84 -5.55 2.63
C LEU A 82 -52.89 -5.49 3.73
N ILE A 83 -52.69 -4.64 4.75
CA ILE A 83 -53.68 -4.40 5.80
C ILE A 83 -55.00 -3.92 5.18
N ALA A 84 -54.93 -2.97 4.24
CA ALA A 84 -56.11 -2.49 3.54
C ALA A 84 -56.83 -3.61 2.77
N MET A 85 -56.10 -4.49 2.08
CA MET A 85 -56.68 -5.64 1.39
C MET A 85 -57.37 -6.61 2.34
N LEU A 86 -56.76 -6.91 3.48
CA LEU A 86 -57.35 -7.80 4.49
C LEU A 86 -58.64 -7.21 5.07
N LEU A 87 -58.64 -5.91 5.40
CA LEU A 87 -59.82 -5.21 5.90
C LEU A 87 -60.94 -5.17 4.85
N ILE A 88 -60.61 -4.84 3.60
CA ILE A 88 -61.60 -4.79 2.51
C ILE A 88 -62.22 -6.18 2.28
N ARG A 89 -61.40 -7.25 2.28
CA ARG A 89 -61.91 -8.63 2.15
C ARG A 89 -62.85 -9.04 3.28
N ARG A 90 -62.59 -8.59 4.51
CA ARG A 90 -63.44 -8.86 5.69
C ARG A 90 -64.68 -7.98 5.77
N SER A 91 -64.76 -6.90 4.98
CA SER A 91 -65.78 -5.86 5.15
C SER A 91 -67.13 -6.13 4.48
N GLU A 92 -67.36 -7.33 3.91
CA GLU A 92 -68.62 -7.72 3.25
C GLU A 92 -69.15 -6.69 2.23
N GLY A 93 -68.25 -5.95 1.58
CA GLY A 93 -68.60 -4.94 0.57
C GLY A 93 -68.84 -3.52 1.10
N THR A 94 -68.67 -3.27 2.41
CA THR A 94 -68.81 -1.94 3.01
C THR A 94 -67.61 -1.01 2.77
N LEU A 95 -66.40 -1.56 2.56
CA LEU A 95 -65.20 -0.79 2.22
C LEU A 95 -64.81 -0.93 0.74
N ALA A 96 -64.46 0.19 0.12
CA ALA A 96 -63.87 0.25 -1.22
C ALA A 96 -62.35 0.53 -1.15
N GLY A 97 -61.65 0.40 -2.29
CA GLY A 97 -60.22 0.74 -2.41
C GLY A 97 -59.30 -0.42 -2.78
N ALA A 98 -59.84 -1.59 -3.16
CA ALA A 98 -59.01 -2.75 -3.55
C ALA A 98 -58.06 -2.43 -4.71
N LYS A 99 -58.52 -1.66 -5.70
CA LYS A 99 -57.68 -1.19 -6.82
C LYS A 99 -56.53 -0.29 -6.34
N LEU A 100 -56.79 0.63 -5.41
CA LEU A 100 -55.76 1.53 -4.85
C LEU A 100 -54.70 0.73 -4.09
N ALA A 101 -55.12 -0.22 -3.26
CA ALA A 101 -54.20 -1.11 -2.55
C ALA A 101 -53.38 -1.97 -3.53
N THR A 102 -53.98 -2.43 -4.63
CA THR A 102 -53.26 -3.20 -5.68
C THR A 102 -52.22 -2.35 -6.38
N TRP A 103 -52.55 -1.11 -6.76
CA TRP A 103 -51.60 -0.16 -7.32
C TRP A 103 -50.48 0.19 -6.35
N ALA A 104 -50.79 0.38 -5.06
CA ALA A 104 -49.79 0.63 -4.03
C ALA A 104 -48.79 -0.54 -3.93
N LEU A 105 -49.27 -1.79 -3.92
CA LEU A 105 -48.39 -2.96 -3.96
C LEU A 105 -47.54 -3.04 -5.22
N LEU A 106 -48.14 -2.76 -6.39
CA LEU A 106 -47.43 -2.78 -7.67
C LEU A 106 -46.32 -1.73 -7.69
N LEU A 107 -46.59 -0.51 -7.22
CA LEU A 107 -45.60 0.56 -7.14
C LEU A 107 -44.47 0.21 -6.16
N CYS A 108 -44.81 -0.30 -4.97
CA CYS A 108 -43.80 -0.76 -4.01
C CYS A 108 -42.95 -1.90 -4.59
N ALA A 109 -43.54 -2.84 -5.31
CA ALA A 109 -42.82 -3.94 -5.95
C ALA A 109 -41.88 -3.42 -7.04
N VAL A 110 -42.39 -2.62 -7.99
CA VAL A 110 -41.59 -2.12 -9.13
C VAL A 110 -40.47 -1.21 -8.66
N PHE A 111 -40.76 -0.20 -7.85
CA PHE A 111 -39.74 0.76 -7.41
C PHE A 111 -38.87 0.21 -6.27
N GLY A 112 -39.44 -0.54 -5.32
CA GLY A 112 -38.69 -1.11 -4.20
C GLY A 112 -37.75 -2.22 -4.64
N LEU A 113 -38.28 -3.27 -5.30
CA LEU A 113 -37.45 -4.36 -5.80
C LEU A 113 -36.51 -3.89 -6.91
N GLY A 114 -36.96 -2.98 -7.78
CA GLY A 114 -36.12 -2.36 -8.81
C GLY A 114 -34.94 -1.60 -8.20
N TYR A 115 -35.17 -0.81 -7.14
CA TYR A 115 -34.11 -0.10 -6.45
C TYR A 115 -33.13 -1.06 -5.75
N TRP A 116 -33.63 -2.08 -5.04
CA TRP A 116 -32.74 -3.06 -4.38
C TRP A 116 -31.94 -3.89 -5.39
N ALA A 117 -32.52 -4.25 -6.53
CA ALA A 117 -31.80 -4.91 -7.60
C ALA A 117 -30.67 -4.01 -8.16
N TYR A 118 -30.95 -2.73 -8.38
CA TYR A 118 -29.94 -1.74 -8.76
C TYR A 118 -28.82 -1.60 -7.72
N TYR A 119 -29.20 -1.47 -6.44
CA TYR A 119 -28.25 -1.32 -5.33
C TYR A 119 -27.34 -2.55 -5.23
N GLY A 120 -27.92 -3.76 -5.21
CA GLY A 120 -27.17 -5.01 -5.12
C GLY A 120 -26.27 -5.24 -6.34
N ALA A 121 -26.74 -4.93 -7.55
CA ALA A 121 -25.91 -5.01 -8.76
C ALA A 121 -24.73 -4.02 -8.70
N THR A 122 -24.97 -2.80 -8.21
CA THR A 122 -23.91 -1.79 -8.04
C THR A 122 -22.89 -2.23 -7.00
N GLU A 123 -23.34 -2.73 -5.85
CA GLU A 123 -22.48 -3.27 -4.80
C GLU A 123 -21.59 -4.40 -5.32
N ILE A 124 -22.17 -5.42 -5.96
CA ILE A 124 -21.41 -6.56 -6.51
C ILE A 124 -20.40 -6.07 -7.55
N ALA A 125 -20.80 -5.20 -8.47
CA ALA A 125 -19.91 -4.69 -9.51
C ALA A 125 -18.74 -3.87 -8.93
N VAL A 126 -19.01 -2.97 -7.99
CA VAL A 126 -18.01 -2.13 -7.32
C VAL A 126 -17.04 -3.00 -6.52
N CYS A 127 -17.55 -3.95 -5.73
CA CYS A 127 -16.73 -4.83 -4.91
C CYS A 127 -15.83 -5.74 -5.76
N ASN A 128 -16.36 -6.33 -6.83
CA ASN A 128 -15.60 -7.19 -7.73
C ASN A 128 -14.50 -6.42 -8.48
N GLN A 129 -14.80 -5.21 -8.98
CA GLN A 129 -13.80 -4.36 -9.64
C GLN A 129 -12.68 -3.94 -8.68
N ALA A 130 -13.05 -3.51 -7.47
CA ALA A 130 -12.10 -3.17 -6.43
C ALA A 130 -11.20 -4.36 -6.07
N GLU A 131 -11.77 -5.57 -5.93
CA GLU A 131 -11.00 -6.76 -5.57
C GLU A 131 -10.02 -7.15 -6.68
N ALA A 132 -10.47 -7.13 -7.94
CA ALA A 132 -9.61 -7.41 -9.09
C ALA A 132 -8.42 -6.44 -9.12
N PHE A 133 -8.67 -5.15 -8.93
CA PHE A 133 -7.62 -4.12 -8.85
C PHE A 133 -6.63 -4.40 -7.71
N THR A 134 -7.12 -4.67 -6.49
CA THR A 134 -6.24 -4.94 -5.35
C THR A 134 -5.38 -6.19 -5.54
N ARG A 135 -5.93 -7.23 -6.17
CA ARG A 135 -5.18 -8.45 -6.50
C ARG A 135 -4.07 -8.20 -7.52
N GLU A 136 -4.34 -7.40 -8.55
CA GLU A 136 -3.30 -6.97 -9.50
C GLU A 136 -2.22 -6.14 -8.82
N TRP A 137 -2.60 -5.24 -7.92
CA TRP A 137 -1.67 -4.45 -7.13
C TRP A 137 -0.76 -5.32 -6.25
N PHE A 138 -1.33 -6.30 -5.54
CA PHE A 138 -0.54 -7.28 -4.80
C PHE A 138 0.43 -8.06 -5.70
N LYS A 139 -0.01 -8.47 -6.88
CA LYS A 139 0.85 -9.16 -7.85
C LYS A 139 2.05 -8.30 -8.27
N LYS A 140 1.87 -6.99 -8.45
CA LYS A 140 2.98 -6.06 -8.75
C LYS A 140 3.98 -5.99 -7.60
N ILE A 141 3.51 -5.98 -6.36
CA ILE A 141 4.38 -5.97 -5.16
C ILE A 141 5.15 -7.30 -5.05
N SER A 142 4.47 -8.44 -5.15
CA SER A 142 5.10 -9.77 -5.08
C SER A 142 6.13 -10.00 -6.20
N ALA A 143 5.90 -9.40 -7.38
CA ALA A 143 6.84 -9.44 -8.50
C ALA A 143 8.04 -8.47 -8.35
N GLY A 144 8.08 -7.65 -7.29
CA GLY A 144 9.14 -6.66 -7.07
C GLY A 144 9.02 -5.38 -7.91
N ASP A 145 7.89 -5.14 -8.58
CA ASP A 145 7.63 -3.92 -9.34
C ASP A 145 7.03 -2.82 -8.44
N TYR A 146 7.84 -2.38 -7.47
CA TYR A 146 7.43 -1.40 -6.47
C TYR A 146 7.10 -0.03 -7.08
N GLY A 147 7.71 0.32 -8.21
CA GLY A 147 7.43 1.58 -8.91
C GLY A 147 6.00 1.60 -9.47
N ALA A 148 5.62 0.54 -10.19
CA ALA A 148 4.26 0.42 -10.71
C ALA A 148 3.22 0.26 -9.59
N ALA A 149 3.52 -0.53 -8.55
CA ALA A 149 2.65 -0.69 -7.39
C ALA A 149 2.48 0.63 -6.61
N PHE A 150 3.53 1.44 -6.50
CA PHE A 150 3.45 2.76 -5.91
C PHE A 150 2.59 3.71 -6.74
N LEU A 151 2.70 3.67 -8.06
CA LEU A 151 1.84 4.50 -8.93
C LEU A 151 0.36 4.18 -8.76
N ASP A 152 0.00 2.95 -8.42
CA ASP A 152 -1.38 2.56 -8.08
C ASP A 152 -1.88 3.16 -6.76
N THR A 153 -1.02 3.77 -5.94
CA THR A 153 -1.42 4.56 -4.77
C THR A 153 -1.67 6.03 -5.11
N GLN A 154 -1.25 6.47 -6.29
CA GLN A 154 -1.39 7.85 -6.74
C GLN A 154 -2.76 8.07 -7.38
N ASP A 155 -3.26 9.31 -7.30
CA ASP A 155 -4.49 9.68 -7.99
C ASP A 155 -4.38 9.35 -9.49
N PRO A 156 -5.42 8.74 -10.10
CA PRO A 156 -5.41 8.35 -11.51
C PRO A 156 -4.98 9.46 -12.49
N GLY A 157 -5.33 10.72 -12.24
CA GLY A 157 -4.93 11.85 -13.09
C GLY A 157 -3.43 12.18 -12.99
N ILE A 158 -2.79 11.86 -11.86
CA ILE A 158 -1.33 11.94 -11.69
C ILE A 158 -0.67 10.70 -12.31
N ARG A 159 -1.21 9.51 -12.04
CA ARG A 159 -0.68 8.22 -12.51
C ARG A 159 -0.55 8.18 -14.02
N GLN A 160 -1.54 8.65 -14.77
CA GLN A 160 -1.55 8.62 -16.25
C GLN A 160 -0.46 9.49 -16.89
N LYS A 161 0.06 10.48 -16.16
CA LYS A 161 1.12 11.37 -16.63
C LYS A 161 2.52 10.79 -16.42
N VAL A 162 2.63 9.59 -15.85
CA VAL A 162 3.91 8.94 -15.53
C VAL A 162 3.94 7.57 -16.19
N ASN A 163 4.98 7.31 -16.99
CA ASN A 163 5.19 5.99 -17.57
C ASN A 163 5.60 5.00 -16.46
N PRO A 164 4.84 3.91 -16.21
CA PRO A 164 5.19 2.94 -15.18
C PRO A 164 6.55 2.25 -15.37
N ASN A 165 7.02 2.15 -16.62
CA ASN A 165 8.29 1.50 -16.94
C ASN A 165 9.51 2.42 -16.73
N ASP A 166 9.29 3.73 -16.60
CA ASP A 166 10.36 4.70 -16.39
C ASP A 166 10.66 4.87 -14.88
N LYS A 167 11.39 3.88 -14.35
CA LYS A 167 11.77 3.82 -12.93
C LYS A 167 12.54 5.06 -12.49
N GLU A 168 13.38 5.63 -13.35
CA GLU A 168 14.16 6.83 -13.03
C GLU A 168 13.27 8.07 -12.88
N THR A 169 12.28 8.24 -13.75
CA THR A 169 11.32 9.35 -13.61
C THR A 169 10.46 9.20 -12.37
N ILE A 170 9.98 8.00 -12.06
CA ILE A 170 9.22 7.72 -10.82
C ILE A 170 10.09 8.06 -9.60
N ARG A 171 11.34 7.58 -9.59
CA ARG A 171 12.29 7.82 -8.50
C ARG A 171 12.55 9.31 -8.33
N LYS A 172 12.96 10.03 -9.38
CA LYS A 172 13.22 11.48 -9.31
C LYS A 172 12.01 12.28 -8.85
N ARG A 173 10.79 11.90 -9.28
CA ARG A 173 9.57 12.62 -8.96
C ARG A 173 9.04 12.35 -7.56
N PHE A 174 9.15 11.12 -7.07
CA PHE A 174 8.46 10.69 -5.84
C PHE A 174 9.38 10.26 -4.70
N LEU A 175 10.68 10.04 -4.96
CA LEU A 175 11.68 9.85 -3.91
C LEU A 175 12.03 11.20 -3.26
N ASN A 176 12.21 12.25 -4.09
CA ASN A 176 12.68 13.57 -3.66
C ASN A 176 11.57 14.62 -3.51
N ALA A 177 10.31 14.26 -3.72
CA ALA A 177 9.18 15.14 -3.45
C ALA A 177 9.00 15.28 -1.93
N LEU A 178 9.73 16.23 -1.36
CA LEU A 178 9.75 16.59 0.06
C LEU A 178 8.37 17.07 0.50
N GLY A 179 7.59 16.20 1.15
CA GLY A 179 6.57 16.64 2.09
C GLY A 179 7.26 16.99 3.41
N ALA A 180 6.93 18.14 4.01
CA ALA A 180 7.43 18.51 5.33
C ALA A 180 6.90 17.52 6.39
N ALA A 181 7.69 16.49 6.70
CA ALA A 181 7.41 15.60 7.82
C ALA A 181 7.70 16.31 9.13
N LYS A 182 6.83 16.12 10.13
CA LYS A 182 6.91 16.78 11.45
C LYS A 182 8.17 16.41 12.25
N ASP A 183 8.80 15.28 11.91
CA ASP A 183 9.92 14.69 12.65
C ASP A 183 11.29 14.95 12.01
N GLY A 184 11.38 15.85 11.02
CA GLY A 184 12.64 16.22 10.35
C GLY A 184 13.23 15.14 9.44
N ASN A 185 12.67 13.93 9.43
CA ASN A 185 13.04 12.84 8.52
C ASN A 185 12.17 12.98 7.26
N MET A 186 12.54 13.90 6.36
CA MET A 186 11.82 14.13 5.10
C MET A 186 12.08 12.97 4.14
N ARG A 187 11.19 11.96 4.15
CA ARG A 187 11.21 10.85 3.19
C ARG A 187 10.09 11.04 2.17
N GLY A 188 10.40 10.83 0.89
CA GLY A 188 9.42 10.92 -0.17
C GLY A 188 8.34 9.84 -0.05
N PRO A 189 7.16 10.05 -0.67
CA PRO A 189 6.03 9.12 -0.60
C PRO A 189 6.38 7.70 -1.09
N LEU A 190 7.31 7.56 -2.05
CA LEU A 190 7.75 6.24 -2.53
C LEU A 190 8.49 5.46 -1.44
N TRP A 191 9.26 6.13 -0.60
CA TRP A 191 9.98 5.49 0.51
C TRP A 191 9.00 5.04 1.59
N SER A 192 8.07 5.93 1.98
CA SER A 192 7.02 5.59 2.95
C SER A 192 6.15 4.43 2.48
N PHE A 193 5.90 4.31 1.18
CA PHE A 193 5.21 3.17 0.59
C PHE A 193 5.99 1.87 0.77
N LYS A 194 7.29 1.88 0.47
CA LYS A 194 8.14 0.71 0.65
C LYS A 194 8.21 0.28 2.11
N GLU A 195 8.26 1.23 3.04
CA GLU A 195 8.27 1.00 4.50
C GLU A 195 6.94 0.48 5.07
N MET A 196 5.87 0.38 4.27
CA MET A 196 4.62 -0.20 4.76
C MET A 196 4.81 -1.68 5.08
N ASP A 197 4.43 -2.11 6.29
CA ASP A 197 4.49 -3.52 6.74
C ASP A 197 3.89 -4.50 5.71
N LEU A 198 2.81 -4.09 5.04
CA LEU A 198 2.17 -4.86 3.97
C LEU A 198 3.09 -5.11 2.77
N VAL A 199 3.83 -4.08 2.35
CA VAL A 199 4.76 -4.18 1.23
C VAL A 199 5.95 -5.05 1.63
N HIS A 200 6.49 -4.90 2.85
CA HIS A 200 7.54 -5.78 3.38
C HIS A 200 7.12 -7.24 3.40
N LEU A 201 5.94 -7.53 3.92
CA LEU A 201 5.39 -8.86 4.03
C LEU A 201 5.28 -9.55 2.66
N LEU A 202 4.77 -8.82 1.66
CA LEU A 202 4.63 -9.32 0.29
C LEU A 202 5.97 -9.42 -0.45
N MET A 203 6.91 -8.50 -0.20
CA MET A 203 8.28 -8.58 -0.71
C MET A 203 8.98 -9.83 -0.17
N GLN A 204 8.82 -10.11 1.12
CA GLN A 204 9.47 -11.23 1.78
C GLN A 204 8.88 -12.59 1.39
N GLY A 205 7.56 -12.66 1.26
CA GLY A 205 6.90 -13.89 0.79
C GLY A 205 7.07 -14.11 -0.71
N GLY A 206 7.19 -13.04 -1.50
CA GLY A 206 7.25 -13.08 -2.96
C GLY A 206 6.09 -13.91 -3.53
N ASP A 207 6.38 -14.72 -4.54
CA ASP A 207 5.41 -15.64 -5.17
C ASP A 207 4.93 -16.78 -4.26
N ARG A 208 5.59 -17.02 -3.12
CA ARG A 208 5.17 -18.05 -2.14
C ARG A 208 4.03 -17.57 -1.25
N SER A 209 3.71 -16.28 -1.29
CA SER A 209 2.62 -15.69 -0.50
C SER A 209 1.26 -16.18 -0.98
N GLN A 210 0.43 -16.68 -0.05
CA GLN A 210 -0.96 -16.99 -0.35
C GLN A 210 -1.86 -15.84 0.07
N ILE A 211 -2.58 -15.26 -0.88
CA ILE A 211 -3.48 -14.12 -0.65
C ILE A 211 -4.93 -14.58 -0.80
N LYS A 212 -5.66 -14.63 0.32
CA LYS A 212 -7.08 -15.02 0.37
C LYS A 212 -7.94 -13.81 0.69
N THR A 213 -8.96 -13.54 -0.12
CA THR A 213 -9.94 -12.49 0.17
C THR A 213 -10.85 -12.95 1.31
N ARG A 214 -11.04 -12.08 2.30
CA ARG A 214 -11.99 -12.25 3.41
C ARG A 214 -13.31 -11.51 3.18
N GLY A 215 -13.37 -10.69 2.13
CA GLY A 215 -14.56 -9.98 1.66
C GLY A 215 -14.39 -8.48 1.75
N VAL A 216 -15.46 -7.76 1.41
CA VAL A 216 -15.54 -6.31 1.58
C VAL A 216 -16.12 -6.01 2.96
N ARG A 217 -15.40 -5.25 3.78
CA ARG A 217 -15.84 -4.85 5.12
C ARG A 217 -16.81 -3.67 5.06
N GLU A 218 -16.49 -2.70 4.22
CA GLU A 218 -17.26 -1.47 4.07
C GLU A 218 -17.07 -0.96 2.65
N TRP A 219 -18.13 -0.40 2.07
CA TRP A 219 -18.03 0.41 0.89
C TRP A 219 -18.92 1.64 1.04
N ASP A 220 -18.41 2.78 0.60
CA ASP A 220 -19.12 4.04 0.62
C ASP A 220 -18.87 4.84 -0.67
N TYR A 221 -19.75 5.79 -0.93
CA TYR A 221 -19.56 6.76 -2.00
C TYR A 221 -19.24 8.12 -1.38
N LYS A 222 -17.98 8.52 -1.44
CA LYS A 222 -17.46 9.77 -0.86
C LYS A 222 -16.56 10.46 -1.87
N LEU A 223 -16.51 11.80 -1.83
CA LEU A 223 -15.63 12.60 -2.68
C LEU A 223 -15.71 12.21 -4.17
N GLU A 224 -16.93 11.95 -4.65
CA GLU A 224 -17.23 11.64 -6.06
C GLU A 224 -16.69 10.29 -6.56
N GLY A 225 -16.27 9.41 -5.64
CA GLY A 225 -15.83 8.06 -5.96
C GLY A 225 -16.35 7.02 -4.98
N TYR A 226 -16.15 5.76 -5.35
CA TYR A 226 -16.44 4.62 -4.49
C TYR A 226 -15.20 4.28 -3.68
N ARG A 227 -15.31 4.33 -2.37
CA ARG A 227 -14.23 3.88 -1.48
C ARG A 227 -14.64 2.55 -0.88
N VAL A 228 -13.75 1.56 -1.03
CA VAL A 228 -14.02 0.17 -0.69
C VAL A 228 -12.91 -0.31 0.24
N LYS A 229 -13.29 -0.71 1.45
CA LYS A 229 -12.40 -1.34 2.43
C LYS A 229 -12.51 -2.85 2.31
N GLN A 230 -11.41 -3.47 1.88
CA GLN A 230 -11.33 -4.89 1.62
C GLN A 230 -10.47 -5.56 2.68
N ALA A 231 -10.88 -6.73 3.14
CA ALA A 231 -10.10 -7.55 4.05
C ALA A 231 -9.48 -8.72 3.29
N PHE A 232 -8.20 -8.95 3.53
CA PHE A 232 -7.42 -10.05 2.99
C PHE A 232 -6.72 -10.78 4.13
N GLN A 233 -6.46 -12.06 3.92
CA GLN A 233 -5.52 -12.82 4.73
C GLN A 233 -4.33 -13.18 3.86
N ILE A 234 -3.14 -12.76 4.29
CA ILE A 234 -1.89 -13.09 3.62
C ILE A 234 -1.13 -14.09 4.48
N THR A 235 -0.77 -15.23 3.89
CA THR A 235 0.00 -16.27 4.54
C THR A 235 1.36 -16.38 3.88
N THR A 236 2.42 -16.27 4.67
CA THR A 236 3.83 -16.43 4.29
C THR A 236 4.48 -17.47 5.20
N ASP A 237 5.74 -17.81 4.94
CA ASP A 237 6.52 -18.71 5.81
C ASP A 237 6.70 -18.12 7.23
N GLU A 238 6.66 -16.78 7.36
CA GLU A 238 6.78 -16.07 8.64
C GLU A 238 5.47 -16.03 9.44
N GLY A 239 4.32 -16.31 8.83
CA GLY A 239 3.04 -16.30 9.54
C GLY A 239 1.82 -16.03 8.66
N SER A 240 0.68 -15.85 9.32
CA SER A 240 -0.57 -15.41 8.72
C SER A 240 -0.96 -14.05 9.27
N PHE A 241 -1.34 -13.15 8.37
CA PHE A 241 -1.61 -11.76 8.70
C PHE A 241 -2.93 -11.33 8.07
N GLU A 242 -3.80 -10.70 8.86
CA GLU A 242 -4.97 -10.01 8.34
C GLU A 242 -4.57 -8.62 7.85
N VAL A 243 -4.97 -8.30 6.62
CA VAL A 243 -4.63 -7.06 5.94
C VAL A 243 -5.91 -6.37 5.53
N GLN A 244 -5.99 -5.07 5.80
CA GLN A 244 -7.03 -4.22 5.27
C GLN A 244 -6.45 -3.36 4.17
N VAL A 245 -7.08 -3.36 2.99
CA VAL A 245 -6.73 -2.48 1.88
C VAL A 245 -7.91 -1.62 1.55
N THR A 246 -7.70 -0.31 1.53
CA THR A 246 -8.73 0.64 1.13
C THR A 246 -8.41 1.17 -0.27
N VAL A 247 -9.34 0.99 -1.20
CA VAL A 247 -9.21 1.48 -2.57
C VAL A 247 -10.28 2.50 -2.89
N HIS A 248 -9.94 3.49 -3.70
CA HIS A 248 -10.84 4.56 -4.11
C HIS A 248 -10.96 4.58 -5.64
N GLY A 249 -12.18 4.38 -6.13
CA GLY A 249 -12.53 4.36 -7.54
C GLY A 249 -13.18 5.68 -7.94
N ILE A 250 -12.45 6.50 -8.70
CA ILE A 250 -12.94 7.79 -9.19
C ILE A 250 -13.29 7.70 -10.68
N GLU A 251 -14.27 8.50 -11.11
CA GLU A 251 -14.63 8.66 -12.52
C GLU A 251 -14.16 10.04 -13.00
N SER A 252 -13.57 10.11 -14.20
CA SER A 252 -13.02 11.37 -14.69
C SER A 252 -14.12 12.37 -15.06
N LYS A 253 -14.10 13.55 -14.43
CA LYS A 253 -14.95 14.68 -14.86
C LYS A 253 -14.49 15.27 -16.19
N THR A 254 -13.18 15.39 -16.35
CA THR A 254 -12.51 16.02 -17.50
C THR A 254 -12.33 15.08 -18.69
N ARG A 255 -12.75 13.80 -18.56
CA ARG A 255 -12.49 12.72 -19.54
C ARG A 255 -11.00 12.51 -19.80
N GLU A 256 -10.15 12.81 -18.82
CA GLU A 256 -8.74 12.42 -18.81
C GLU A 256 -8.58 10.89 -18.91
N PHE A 257 -9.58 10.16 -18.41
CA PHE A 257 -9.68 8.71 -18.57
C PHE A 257 -11.11 8.23 -18.75
N GLU A 258 -11.23 7.08 -19.43
CA GLU A 258 -12.50 6.42 -19.66
C GLU A 258 -12.85 5.50 -18.49
N GLY A 259 -14.08 5.61 -18.01
CA GLY A 259 -14.61 4.77 -16.94
C GLY A 259 -14.07 5.12 -15.55
N ARG A 260 -14.13 4.12 -14.65
CA ARG A 260 -13.69 4.23 -13.27
C ARG A 260 -12.25 3.77 -13.13
N ALA A 261 -11.41 4.64 -12.60
CA ALA A 261 -10.02 4.32 -12.28
C ALA A 261 -9.85 4.15 -10.78
N TRP A 262 -9.23 3.04 -10.39
CA TRP A 262 -8.96 2.71 -8.99
C TRP A 262 -7.54 3.11 -8.60
N TYR A 263 -7.39 3.50 -7.33
CA TYR A 263 -6.11 3.65 -6.66
C TYR A 263 -6.21 3.22 -5.18
N VAL A 264 -5.09 2.84 -4.59
CA VAL A 264 -4.97 2.46 -3.18
C VAL A 264 -4.84 3.72 -2.33
N VAL A 265 -5.66 3.84 -1.28
CA VAL A 265 -5.58 4.94 -0.33
C VAL A 265 -4.45 4.63 0.66
N SER A 266 -3.35 5.38 0.55
CA SER A 266 -2.22 5.30 1.48
C SER A 266 -2.56 5.88 2.87
N GLY A 267 -1.86 5.43 3.90
CA GLY A 267 -2.01 5.92 5.28
C GLY A 267 -2.62 4.88 6.21
N SER A 268 -3.35 5.33 7.24
CA SER A 268 -3.86 4.47 8.32
C SER A 268 -4.98 3.50 7.90
N GLU A 269 -5.54 3.66 6.70
CA GLU A 269 -6.66 2.83 6.24
C GLU A 269 -6.25 1.59 5.45
N THR A 270 -4.99 1.57 4.98
CA THR A 270 -4.38 0.44 4.28
C THR A 270 -3.18 -0.03 5.06
N GLY A 271 -3.20 -1.27 5.53
CA GLY A 271 -2.13 -1.83 6.33
C GLY A 271 -2.48 -3.17 6.94
N VAL A 272 -1.55 -3.70 7.73
CA VAL A 272 -1.75 -4.95 8.46
C VAL A 272 -2.51 -4.68 9.76
N VAL A 273 -3.57 -5.44 10.02
CA VAL A 273 -4.38 -5.34 11.23
C VAL A 273 -3.67 -6.08 12.36
N LYS A 274 -3.19 -5.38 13.38
CA LYS A 274 -2.33 -5.94 14.45
C LYS A 274 -3.02 -7.06 15.24
N GLU A 275 -4.33 -6.98 15.41
CA GLU A 275 -5.13 -7.98 16.12
C GLU A 275 -5.17 -9.34 15.39
N GLY A 276 -4.91 -9.35 14.08
CA GLY A 276 -4.91 -10.56 13.24
C GLY A 276 -3.52 -11.14 12.98
N TRP A 277 -2.50 -10.82 13.79
CA TRP A 277 -1.14 -11.30 13.61
C TRP A 277 -0.98 -12.70 14.21
N HIS A 278 -0.69 -13.67 13.34
CA HIS A 278 -0.30 -15.02 13.73
C HIS A 278 1.09 -15.32 13.20
N ILE A 279 2.11 -14.97 13.99
CA ILE A 279 3.52 -15.18 13.64
C ILE A 279 3.85 -16.67 13.81
N SER A 280 4.43 -17.28 12.78
CA SER A 280 4.91 -18.67 12.80
C SER A 280 6.15 -18.81 13.70
N GLU A 281 6.52 -20.05 14.05
CA GLU A 281 7.77 -20.31 14.77
C GLU A 281 8.99 -19.77 14.01
N LEU A 282 9.01 -19.95 12.68
CA LEU A 282 10.06 -19.40 11.83
C LEU A 282 10.09 -17.86 11.90
N GLY A 283 8.94 -17.19 11.85
CA GLY A 283 8.86 -15.73 11.95
C GLY A 283 9.38 -15.22 13.30
N GLN A 284 9.08 -15.92 14.40
CA GLN A 284 9.61 -15.59 15.73
C GLN A 284 11.13 -15.77 15.80
N ASN A 285 11.63 -16.88 15.26
CA ASN A 285 13.07 -17.17 15.19
C ASN A 285 13.82 -16.12 14.36
N LEU A 286 13.27 -15.74 13.20
CA LEU A 286 13.84 -14.69 12.35
C LEU A 286 13.83 -13.32 13.03
N ALA A 287 12.75 -12.96 13.72
CA ALA A 287 12.68 -11.70 14.47
C ALA A 287 13.77 -11.62 15.55
N GLU A 288 14.03 -12.71 16.27
CA GLU A 288 15.14 -12.75 17.25
C GLU A 288 16.51 -12.70 16.58
N LEU A 289 16.72 -13.46 15.50
CA LEU A 289 17.97 -13.43 14.75
C LEU A 289 18.25 -12.05 14.15
N ARG A 290 17.23 -11.32 13.66
CA ARG A 290 17.33 -9.91 13.23
C ARG A 290 17.78 -8.99 14.37
N ARG A 291 17.31 -9.20 15.60
CA ARG A 291 17.80 -8.43 16.77
C ARG A 291 19.26 -8.72 17.08
N GLN A 292 19.70 -9.97 16.95
CA GLN A 292 21.08 -10.37 17.18
C GLN A 292 22.03 -9.80 16.11
N SER A 293 21.64 -9.91 14.85
CA SER A 293 22.41 -9.38 13.72
C SER A 293 22.48 -7.85 13.74
N ALA A 294 21.40 -7.18 14.17
CA ALA A 294 21.38 -5.74 14.41
C ALA A 294 22.42 -5.30 15.47
N ARG A 295 22.50 -6.03 16.59
CA ARG A 295 23.54 -5.78 17.62
C ARG A 295 24.95 -5.98 17.08
N PHE A 296 25.15 -6.99 16.24
CA PHE A 296 26.43 -7.21 15.57
C PHE A 296 26.81 -6.02 14.67
N ILE A 297 25.87 -5.50 13.87
CA ILE A 297 26.11 -4.34 13.00
C ILE A 297 26.47 -3.09 13.82
N ASP A 298 25.77 -2.84 14.93
CA ASP A 298 26.06 -1.70 15.83
C ASP A 298 27.47 -1.81 16.46
N GLN A 299 27.86 -3.02 16.88
CA GLN A 299 29.21 -3.27 17.38
C GLN A 299 30.27 -3.08 16.29
N TRP A 300 30.03 -3.61 15.09
CA TRP A 300 30.91 -3.45 13.93
C TRP A 300 31.08 -1.98 13.55
N SER A 301 29.99 -1.22 13.49
CA SER A 301 29.98 0.23 13.30
C SER A 301 30.84 0.96 14.32
N THR A 302 30.67 0.61 15.59
CA THR A 302 31.42 1.21 16.70
C THR A 302 32.92 0.92 16.58
N LYS A 303 33.31 -0.28 16.12
CA LYS A 303 34.72 -0.61 15.82
C LYS A 303 35.27 0.31 14.73
N LEU A 304 34.53 0.53 13.64
CA LEU A 304 34.94 1.43 12.56
C LEU A 304 35.06 2.89 13.02
N ALA A 305 34.06 3.41 13.73
CA ALA A 305 34.07 4.79 14.25
C ALA A 305 35.26 5.04 15.22
N ARG A 306 35.70 4.00 15.94
CA ARG A 306 36.89 4.04 16.82
C ARG A 306 38.22 3.79 16.09
N GLY A 307 38.21 3.61 14.77
CA GLY A 307 39.40 3.30 13.97
C GLY A 307 39.97 1.89 14.19
N GLN A 308 39.19 0.97 14.77
CA GLN A 308 39.57 -0.44 15.00
C GLN A 308 39.39 -1.29 13.73
N VAL A 309 40.02 -0.85 12.63
CA VAL A 309 39.86 -1.43 11.29
C VAL A 309 40.24 -2.92 11.26
N THR A 310 41.25 -3.34 12.03
CA THR A 310 41.63 -4.76 12.13
C THR A 310 40.49 -5.63 12.65
N SER A 311 39.82 -5.22 13.72
CA SER A 311 38.69 -5.98 14.28
C SER A 311 37.49 -5.98 13.35
N ALA A 312 37.20 -4.84 12.72
CA ALA A 312 36.13 -4.72 11.73
C ALA A 312 36.39 -5.57 10.47
N TYR A 313 37.66 -5.76 10.09
CA TYR A 313 38.05 -6.68 9.00
C TYR A 313 37.87 -8.15 9.39
N LEU A 314 38.20 -8.54 10.63
CA LEU A 314 37.96 -9.92 11.08
C LEU A 314 36.46 -10.27 11.06
N ASP A 315 35.58 -9.30 11.31
CA ASP A 315 34.13 -9.46 11.24
C ASP A 315 33.59 -9.65 9.79
N THR A 316 34.41 -9.52 8.74
CA THR A 316 33.99 -9.84 7.36
C THR A 316 34.40 -11.24 6.91
N LEU A 317 35.21 -11.94 7.71
CA LEU A 317 35.77 -13.24 7.36
C LEU A 317 34.91 -14.39 7.90
N GLU A 318 35.14 -15.59 7.38
CA GLU A 318 34.57 -16.80 7.96
C GLU A 318 35.07 -16.98 9.41
N PRO A 319 34.23 -17.43 10.37
CA PRO A 319 34.63 -17.52 11.79
C PRO A 319 35.87 -18.38 12.06
N ALA A 320 36.12 -19.40 11.24
CA ALA A 320 37.33 -20.21 11.33
C ALA A 320 38.58 -19.44 10.88
N GLU A 321 38.47 -18.66 9.81
CA GLU A 321 39.56 -17.85 9.27
C GLU A 321 39.84 -16.63 10.15
N ALA A 322 38.81 -15.95 10.65
CA ALA A 322 38.92 -14.84 11.59
C ALA A 322 39.73 -15.26 12.83
N ARG A 323 39.39 -16.40 13.44
CA ARG A 323 40.12 -16.96 14.60
C ARG A 323 41.58 -17.31 14.26
N ARG A 324 41.84 -17.83 13.05
CA ARG A 324 43.20 -18.14 12.60
C ARG A 324 44.05 -16.87 12.50
N LEU A 325 43.53 -15.84 11.83
CA LEU A 325 44.24 -14.57 11.66
C LEU A 325 44.40 -13.81 12.97
N GLU A 326 43.40 -13.85 13.85
CA GLU A 326 43.50 -13.25 15.17
C GLU A 326 44.63 -13.87 15.99
N LYS A 327 44.73 -15.22 15.99
CA LYS A 327 45.86 -15.93 16.63
C LYS A 327 47.19 -15.54 16.00
N GLU A 328 47.26 -15.46 14.67
CA GLU A 328 48.48 -15.03 13.98
C GLU A 328 48.89 -13.61 14.40
N PHE A 329 47.94 -12.67 14.47
CA PHE A 329 48.18 -11.33 14.96
C PHE A 329 48.65 -11.37 16.42
N GLN A 330 47.96 -12.09 17.31
CA GLN A 330 48.37 -12.20 18.71
C GLN A 330 49.81 -12.73 18.85
N MET A 331 50.15 -13.80 18.12
CA MET A 331 51.50 -14.39 18.10
C MET A 331 52.55 -13.40 17.59
N ARG A 332 52.28 -12.66 16.51
CA ARG A 332 53.22 -11.63 16.00
C ARG A 332 53.42 -10.49 17.00
N SER A 333 52.38 -10.08 17.75
CA SER A 333 52.54 -9.08 18.83
C SER A 333 53.36 -9.61 19.98
N MET A 334 53.13 -10.86 20.40
CA MET A 334 53.91 -11.47 21.46
C MET A 334 55.38 -11.61 21.05
N ALA A 335 55.65 -12.07 19.83
CA ALA A 335 57.00 -12.16 19.29
C ALA A 335 57.71 -10.80 19.23
N ALA A 336 57.02 -9.73 18.77
CA ALA A 336 57.58 -8.38 18.76
C ALA A 336 57.89 -7.87 20.17
N ARG A 337 57.00 -8.12 21.14
CA ARG A 337 57.20 -7.75 22.54
C ARG A 337 58.37 -8.48 23.18
N LEU A 338 58.49 -9.79 22.93
CA LEU A 338 59.64 -10.58 23.40
C LEU A 338 60.95 -10.14 22.73
N ALA A 339 60.96 -9.83 21.43
CA ALA A 339 62.14 -9.28 20.77
C ALA A 339 62.55 -7.90 21.32
N SER A 340 61.59 -7.16 21.88
CA SER A 340 61.83 -5.86 22.54
C SER A 340 62.19 -5.95 24.02
N SER A 341 62.13 -7.14 24.64
CA SER A 341 62.48 -7.32 26.06
C SER A 341 64.00 -7.14 26.24
N GLY A 342 64.41 -5.94 26.64
CA GLY A 342 65.81 -5.50 26.70
C GLY A 342 66.05 -4.13 26.07
N MET A 343 65.08 -3.59 25.31
CA MET A 343 65.15 -2.23 24.78
C MET A 343 64.61 -1.20 25.78
N PRO A 344 65.04 0.09 25.70
CA PRO A 344 64.44 1.18 26.46
C PRO A 344 62.92 1.30 26.22
N LEU A 345 62.17 1.76 27.23
CA LEU A 345 60.69 1.88 27.20
C LEU A 345 60.16 2.59 25.93
N LEU A 346 60.82 3.66 25.48
CA LEU A 346 60.44 4.41 24.28
C LEU A 346 60.51 3.56 23.01
N SER A 347 61.49 2.65 22.91
CA SER A 347 61.61 1.72 21.78
C SER A 347 60.51 0.66 21.79
N ILE A 348 60.07 0.22 22.97
CA ILE A 348 58.93 -0.71 23.13
C ILE A 348 57.64 -0.03 22.67
N LEU A 349 57.38 1.20 23.12
CA LEU A 349 56.19 1.98 22.71
C LEU A 349 56.16 2.23 21.19
N ASN A 350 57.31 2.58 20.59
CA ASN A 350 57.42 2.75 19.15
C ASN A 350 57.18 1.45 18.38
N THR A 351 57.61 0.30 18.92
CA THR A 351 57.41 -1.02 18.29
C THR A 351 55.93 -1.42 18.32
N ASP A 352 55.25 -1.25 19.45
CA ASP A 352 53.81 -1.54 19.57
C ASP A 352 52.99 -0.59 18.66
N LEU A 353 53.29 0.71 18.66
CA LEU A 353 52.65 1.69 17.76
C LEU A 353 52.87 1.34 16.28
N GLY A 354 54.11 0.99 15.90
CA GLY A 354 54.47 0.59 14.55
C GLY A 354 53.74 -0.69 14.12
N LEU A 355 53.64 -1.69 14.99
CA LEU A 355 52.94 -2.94 14.71
C LEU A 355 51.42 -2.70 14.58
N HIS A 356 50.84 -1.85 15.42
CA HIS A 356 49.44 -1.44 15.32
C HIS A 356 49.17 -0.68 14.00
N ALA A 357 50.03 0.27 13.63
CA ALA A 357 49.93 0.99 12.37
C ALA A 357 50.05 0.06 11.16
N TRP A 358 50.99 -0.90 11.20
CA TRP A 358 51.15 -1.91 10.15
C TRP A 358 49.93 -2.84 10.03
N ARG A 359 49.39 -3.35 11.15
CA ARG A 359 48.16 -4.16 11.11
C ARG A 359 46.99 -3.40 10.54
N ARG A 360 46.83 -2.14 10.97
CA ARG A 360 45.78 -1.26 10.50
C ARG A 360 45.91 -1.05 8.99
N SER A 361 47.10 -0.76 8.47
CA SER A 361 47.30 -0.54 7.03
C SER A 361 47.09 -1.81 6.21
N LEU A 362 47.55 -2.97 6.69
CA LEU A 362 47.32 -4.26 6.03
C LEU A 362 45.82 -4.60 5.98
N CYS A 363 45.11 -4.48 7.09
CA CYS A 363 43.67 -4.78 7.15
C CYS A 363 42.85 -3.76 6.37
N ALA A 364 43.22 -2.48 6.40
CA ALA A 364 42.59 -1.45 5.57
C ALA A 364 42.68 -1.77 4.08
N ARG A 365 43.89 -2.15 3.61
CA ARG A 365 44.10 -2.57 2.22
C ARG A 365 43.26 -3.80 1.88
N ARG A 366 43.29 -4.85 2.71
CA ARG A 366 42.51 -6.06 2.45
C ARG A 366 41.01 -5.79 2.46
N LEU A 367 40.51 -4.98 3.39
CA LEU A 367 39.09 -4.62 3.45
C LEU A 367 38.65 -3.86 2.19
N GLN A 368 39.51 -3.00 1.64
CA GLN A 368 39.26 -2.36 0.34
C GLN A 368 39.27 -3.35 -0.83
N GLU A 369 40.07 -4.42 -0.74
CA GLU A 369 40.15 -5.50 -1.74
C GLU A 369 38.99 -6.51 -1.64
N THR A 370 38.31 -6.62 -0.50
CA THR A 370 37.21 -7.62 -0.31
C THR A 370 35.97 -7.40 -1.18
N ASN A 371 35.94 -6.36 -2.01
CA ASN A 371 34.75 -5.94 -2.78
C ASN A 371 33.49 -5.77 -1.90
N LEU A 372 33.66 -5.51 -0.61
CA LEU A 372 32.56 -5.43 0.35
C LEU A 372 31.53 -4.36 -0.02
N VAL A 373 32.00 -3.24 -0.58
CA VAL A 373 31.13 -2.15 -1.03
C VAL A 373 30.76 -2.35 -2.49
N HIS A 374 29.48 -2.64 -2.70
CA HIS A 374 28.84 -2.79 -3.98
C HIS A 374 28.10 -1.50 -4.36
N GLY A 375 27.75 -1.39 -5.65
CA GLY A 375 26.90 -0.29 -6.13
C GLY A 375 27.58 1.07 -6.27
N LYS A 376 28.92 1.18 -6.18
CA LYS A 376 29.67 2.46 -6.28
C LYS A 376 29.35 3.31 -7.52
N ASP A 377 28.90 2.67 -8.59
CA ASP A 377 28.54 3.34 -9.85
C ASP A 377 27.03 3.48 -10.06
N LYS A 378 26.21 2.99 -9.12
CA LYS A 378 24.76 2.82 -9.28
C LYS A 378 23.93 3.44 -8.17
N TYR A 379 24.55 3.93 -7.11
CA TYR A 379 23.84 4.62 -6.04
C TYR A 379 23.47 6.04 -6.47
N ASP A 380 22.40 6.55 -5.88
CA ASP A 380 21.85 7.86 -6.21
C ASP A 380 22.52 8.96 -5.40
N PHE A 381 22.70 10.14 -5.99
CA PHE A 381 23.39 11.24 -5.31
C PHE A 381 22.91 12.60 -5.81
N ASP A 382 23.00 13.60 -4.93
CA ASP A 382 22.61 14.99 -5.25
C ASP A 382 23.44 15.59 -6.39
N ASP A 383 24.76 15.39 -6.36
CA ASP A 383 25.69 15.88 -7.35
C ASP A 383 27.04 15.14 -7.30
N LYS A 384 27.88 15.35 -8.32
CA LYS A 384 29.18 14.68 -8.44
C LYS A 384 30.11 14.95 -7.25
N ALA A 385 30.11 16.14 -6.66
CA ALA A 385 30.96 16.42 -5.50
C ALA A 385 30.50 15.64 -4.26
N THR A 386 29.18 15.49 -4.08
CA THR A 386 28.60 14.63 -3.03
C THR A 386 29.02 13.17 -3.24
N LYS A 387 28.95 12.67 -4.48
CA LYS A 387 29.44 11.34 -4.84
C LYS A 387 30.92 11.16 -4.47
N ASP A 388 31.78 12.05 -4.97
CA ASP A 388 33.23 11.98 -4.76
C ASP A 388 33.60 12.08 -3.26
N ALA A 389 32.90 12.91 -2.49
CA ALA A 389 33.10 13.03 -1.05
C ALA A 389 32.69 11.76 -0.31
N VAL A 390 31.56 11.16 -0.66
CA VAL A 390 31.08 9.91 -0.08
C VAL A 390 31.99 8.75 -0.44
N ASP A 391 32.41 8.61 -1.70
CA ASP A 391 33.35 7.58 -2.13
C ASP A 391 34.67 7.66 -1.33
N LYS A 392 35.20 8.88 -1.14
CA LYS A 392 36.38 9.11 -0.28
C LYS A 392 36.10 8.81 1.19
N GLY A 393 34.92 9.18 1.70
CA GLY A 393 34.49 8.93 3.07
C GLY A 393 34.38 7.44 3.37
N VAL A 394 33.84 6.65 2.44
CA VAL A 394 33.77 5.19 2.53
C VAL A 394 35.17 4.56 2.50
N LEU A 395 36.07 5.05 1.66
CA LEU A 395 37.47 4.60 1.69
C LEU A 395 38.14 4.92 3.04
N ASN A 396 37.92 6.11 3.57
CA ASN A 396 38.44 6.55 4.86
C ASN A 396 37.85 5.76 6.04
N MET A 397 36.56 5.38 5.96
CA MET A 397 35.89 4.48 6.91
C MET A 397 36.65 3.15 7.05
N PHE A 398 37.19 2.61 5.95
CA PHE A 398 38.02 1.41 5.94
C PHE A 398 39.51 1.68 6.18
N GLY A 399 39.87 2.86 6.69
CA GLY A 399 41.23 3.20 7.10
C GLY A 399 42.13 3.74 6.00
N ALA A 400 41.62 4.09 4.82
CA ALA A 400 42.40 4.83 3.83
C ALA A 400 42.67 6.26 4.33
N SER A 401 43.94 6.68 4.37
CA SER A 401 44.26 8.10 4.60
C SER A 401 44.11 8.90 3.31
N VAL A 402 42.89 9.34 3.02
CA VAL A 402 42.60 10.20 1.87
C VAL A 402 42.50 11.66 2.35
N PRO A 403 43.39 12.57 1.91
CA PRO A 403 43.35 13.97 2.31
C PRO A 403 42.00 14.62 2.01
N GLY A 404 41.42 15.30 3.01
CA GLY A 404 40.13 15.98 2.90
C GLY A 404 38.91 15.05 2.80
N ALA A 405 39.08 13.73 2.99
CA ALA A 405 37.96 12.82 3.02
C ALA A 405 37.07 13.04 4.26
N PRO A 406 35.73 12.95 4.11
CA PRO A 406 34.84 12.90 5.25
C PRO A 406 35.22 11.75 6.21
N VAL A 407 35.05 12.00 7.51
CA VAL A 407 35.27 11.03 8.58
C VAL A 407 33.96 10.34 8.89
N TYR A 408 33.98 9.01 8.89
CA TYR A 408 32.85 8.20 9.34
C TYR A 408 32.59 8.42 10.84
N VAL A 409 31.34 8.74 11.20
CA VAL A 409 30.96 9.06 12.59
C VAL A 409 30.16 7.92 13.22
N GLY A 410 29.45 7.14 12.41
CA GLY A 410 28.60 6.06 12.88
C GLY A 410 27.51 5.71 11.87
N LEU A 411 26.64 4.79 12.26
CA LEU A 411 25.48 4.41 11.47
C LEU A 411 24.23 4.40 12.35
N LYS A 412 23.08 4.64 11.73
CA LYS A 412 21.76 4.42 12.33
C LYS A 412 21.09 3.26 11.63
N LEU A 413 20.75 2.22 12.38
CA LEU A 413 20.16 1.00 11.85
C LEU A 413 18.63 1.08 11.80
N GLN A 414 18.02 0.50 10.77
CA GLN A 414 16.62 0.10 10.73
C GLN A 414 16.53 -1.43 10.85
N MET A 415 15.53 -1.93 11.59
CA MET A 415 15.45 -3.36 11.93
C MET A 415 15.09 -4.25 10.75
N GLU A 416 14.38 -3.69 9.76
CA GLU A 416 13.96 -4.39 8.55
C GLU A 416 14.51 -3.67 7.32
N SER A 417 14.88 -4.44 6.29
CA SER A 417 15.28 -3.89 5.01
C SER A 417 14.08 -3.78 4.08
N ILE A 418 13.97 -2.65 3.39
CA ILE A 418 12.97 -2.35 2.38
C ILE A 418 13.48 -2.65 0.96
N HIS A 419 14.75 -3.01 0.84
CA HIS A 419 15.46 -3.17 -0.42
C HIS A 419 15.58 -4.62 -0.85
N GLU A 420 15.80 -5.52 0.09
CA GLU A 420 16.03 -6.93 -0.18
C GLU A 420 15.38 -7.79 0.91
N PRO A 421 14.75 -8.93 0.56
CA PRO A 421 14.27 -9.89 1.54
C PRO A 421 15.43 -10.68 2.16
N TRP A 422 15.20 -11.37 3.27
CA TRP A 422 16.18 -12.34 3.77
C TRP A 422 16.22 -13.58 2.89
N HIS A 423 17.39 -14.22 2.86
CA HIS A 423 17.64 -15.44 2.11
C HIS A 423 18.29 -16.49 2.99
N TYR A 424 17.95 -17.77 2.77
CA TYR A 424 18.59 -18.89 3.43
C TYR A 424 19.18 -19.83 2.37
N GLU A 425 20.50 -19.75 2.18
CA GLU A 425 21.23 -20.45 1.13
C GLU A 425 22.45 -21.14 1.75
N ASN A 426 22.76 -22.37 1.32
CA ASN A 426 23.90 -23.14 1.83
C ASN A 426 23.90 -23.27 3.37
N GLN A 427 22.72 -23.43 3.96
CA GLN A 427 22.49 -23.46 5.41
C GLN A 427 22.92 -22.17 6.14
N ARG A 428 23.02 -21.05 5.43
CA ARG A 428 23.39 -19.75 6.00
C ARG A 428 22.27 -18.76 5.81
N LEU A 429 21.94 -18.06 6.88
CA LEU A 429 20.95 -17.01 6.87
C LEU A 429 21.61 -15.68 6.50
N ARG A 430 21.10 -15.03 5.46
CA ARG A 430 21.48 -13.67 5.06
C ARG A 430 20.37 -12.70 5.45
N LEU A 431 20.71 -11.75 6.30
CA LEU A 431 19.81 -10.70 6.77
C LEU A 431 20.28 -9.34 6.23
N PRO A 432 19.52 -8.72 5.31
CA PRO A 432 19.75 -7.34 4.93
C PRO A 432 19.22 -6.39 6.02
N HIS A 433 19.98 -5.32 6.27
CA HIS A 433 19.60 -4.26 7.19
C HIS A 433 19.79 -2.91 6.52
N ASP A 434 18.72 -2.12 6.47
CA ASP A 434 18.84 -0.74 6.02
C ASP A 434 19.49 0.10 7.11
N CYS A 435 20.40 0.96 6.72
CA CYS A 435 21.08 1.85 7.63
C CYS A 435 21.37 3.20 6.99
N LYS A 436 21.63 4.18 7.85
CA LYS A 436 22.09 5.51 7.47
C LYS A 436 23.50 5.69 7.98
N LEU A 437 24.47 5.73 7.08
CA LEU A 437 25.88 6.02 7.37
C LEU A 437 26.07 7.53 7.48
N GLY A 438 26.67 7.99 8.56
CA GLY A 438 26.97 9.40 8.80
C GLY A 438 28.43 9.74 8.53
N PHE A 439 28.66 10.77 7.71
CA PHE A 439 30.00 11.28 7.42
C PHE A 439 30.11 12.78 7.71
N MET A 440 31.22 13.16 8.32
CA MET A 440 31.48 14.51 8.81
C MET A 440 32.76 15.04 8.17
N VAL A 441 32.71 16.26 7.66
CA VAL A 441 33.90 16.89 7.11
C VAL A 441 34.62 17.65 8.23
N PRO A 442 35.94 17.42 8.42
CA PRO A 442 36.73 18.21 9.35
C PRO A 442 36.63 19.70 9.01
N PRO A 443 36.60 20.60 10.00
CA PRO A 443 36.54 22.03 9.74
C PRO A 443 37.77 22.47 8.93
N THR A 444 37.55 23.30 7.90
CA THR A 444 38.63 23.86 7.06
C THR A 444 39.40 24.98 7.74
N HIS A 445 38.85 25.57 8.80
CA HIS A 445 39.48 26.65 9.58
C HIS A 445 39.57 26.25 11.06
N GLU A 446 40.66 26.66 11.73
CA GLU A 446 40.83 26.49 13.17
C GLU A 446 39.64 27.13 13.92
N GLY A 447 38.92 26.34 14.71
CA GLY A 447 37.75 26.78 15.49
C GLY A 447 36.38 26.51 14.84
N GLY A 448 36.32 26.02 13.60
CA GLY A 448 35.07 25.58 12.99
C GLY A 448 34.47 24.36 13.72
N ARG A 449 33.16 24.34 13.94
CA ARG A 449 32.49 23.12 14.43
C ARG A 449 32.42 22.10 13.30
N PRO A 450 32.79 20.84 13.52
CA PRO A 450 32.63 19.81 12.51
C PRO A 450 31.12 19.59 12.27
N GLN A 451 30.71 19.61 11.01
CA GLN A 451 29.30 19.45 10.63
C GLN A 451 29.13 18.09 9.94
N ALA A 452 28.10 17.35 10.35
CA ALA A 452 27.63 16.19 9.59
C ALA A 452 27.16 16.70 8.24
N GLN A 453 27.95 16.42 7.21
CA GLN A 453 27.75 16.99 5.89
C GLN A 453 27.09 15.99 4.95
N TYR A 454 27.37 14.70 5.12
CA TYR A 454 26.85 13.66 4.25
C TYR A 454 26.17 12.56 5.04
N GLN A 455 25.03 12.10 4.52
CA GLN A 455 24.36 10.89 4.96
C GLN A 455 24.25 9.96 3.76
N VAL A 456 24.49 8.67 3.99
CA VAL A 456 24.36 7.65 2.95
C VAL A 456 23.40 6.59 3.44
N ASP A 457 22.28 6.42 2.76
CA ASP A 457 21.39 5.29 2.97
C ASP A 457 22.04 4.07 2.29
N ALA A 458 22.17 2.98 3.04
CA ALA A 458 22.89 1.78 2.62
C ALA A 458 22.24 0.51 3.19
N VAL A 459 22.39 -0.61 2.48
CA VAL A 459 21.94 -1.94 2.91
C VAL A 459 23.17 -2.75 3.32
N LEU A 460 23.22 -3.14 4.59
CA LEU A 460 24.25 -4.03 5.12
C LEU A 460 23.71 -5.44 5.15
N ILE A 461 24.40 -6.37 4.48
CA ILE A 461 24.02 -7.77 4.48
C ILE A 461 24.98 -8.52 5.37
N VAL A 462 24.40 -9.10 6.41
CA VAL A 462 25.11 -9.95 7.35
C VAL A 462 24.68 -11.39 7.15
N GLU A 463 25.65 -12.28 7.24
CA GLU A 463 25.47 -13.71 7.02
C GLU A 463 25.82 -14.46 8.30
N SER A 464 24.98 -15.42 8.67
CA SER A 464 25.28 -16.36 9.76
C SER A 464 26.30 -17.40 9.29
N ASP A 465 27.01 -17.99 10.25
CA ASP A 465 27.65 -19.29 10.03
C ASP A 465 26.61 -20.37 9.69
N ALA A 466 27.07 -21.49 9.13
CA ALA A 466 26.18 -22.56 8.68
C ALA A 466 25.45 -23.23 9.86
N GLY A 467 24.13 -23.41 9.72
CA GLY A 467 23.30 -24.08 10.71
C GLY A 467 21.81 -23.78 10.54
N PRO A 468 20.95 -24.43 11.33
CA PRO A 468 19.50 -24.20 11.29
C PRO A 468 19.13 -22.77 11.73
N ILE A 469 17.94 -22.32 11.31
CA ILE A 469 17.34 -21.05 11.75
C ILE A 469 16.78 -21.24 13.16
N ASP A 470 17.69 -21.24 14.14
CA ASP A 470 17.39 -21.42 15.55
C ASP A 470 18.11 -20.32 16.37
N PRO A 471 17.37 -19.42 17.04
CA PRO A 471 17.96 -18.37 17.85
C PRO A 471 18.74 -18.89 19.06
N ALA A 472 18.48 -20.12 19.52
CA ALA A 472 19.20 -20.73 20.64
C ALA A 472 20.66 -21.09 20.30
N ARG A 473 21.00 -21.23 19.01
CA ARG A 473 22.36 -21.58 18.54
C ARG A 473 23.38 -20.45 18.74
N LEU A 474 22.92 -19.19 18.89
CA LEU A 474 23.77 -17.99 18.91
C LEU A 474 24.75 -17.95 17.72
N PRO A 475 24.25 -17.74 16.49
CA PRO A 475 25.10 -17.76 15.29
C PRO A 475 26.23 -16.74 15.38
N SER A 476 27.36 -17.10 14.75
CA SER A 476 28.41 -16.14 14.47
C SER A 476 28.04 -15.36 13.21
N TRP A 477 28.01 -14.04 13.32
CA TRP A 477 27.71 -13.16 12.19
C TRP A 477 28.98 -12.68 11.52
N ARG A 478 28.89 -12.50 10.20
CA ARG A 478 29.88 -11.75 9.44
C ARG A 478 29.21 -10.77 8.48
N LEU A 479 29.89 -9.68 8.17
CA LEU A 479 29.44 -8.73 7.16
C LEU A 479 29.96 -9.16 5.79
N VAL A 480 29.04 -9.42 4.85
CA VAL A 480 29.37 -9.93 3.51
C VAL A 480 29.21 -8.92 2.40
N ARG A 481 28.33 -7.92 2.57
CA ARG A 481 28.04 -6.91 1.54
C ARG A 481 27.54 -5.61 2.16
N ILE A 482 27.92 -4.49 1.55
CA ILE A 482 27.40 -3.15 1.80
C ILE A 482 26.97 -2.59 0.44
N ASP A 483 25.68 -2.41 0.23
CA ASP A 483 25.14 -1.75 -0.94
C ASP A 483 24.85 -0.29 -0.61
N LEU A 484 25.53 0.64 -1.28
CA LEU A 484 25.17 2.05 -1.18
C LEU A 484 23.90 2.29 -2.01
N VAL A 485 22.90 2.94 -1.43
CA VAL A 485 21.60 3.19 -2.09
C VAL A 485 21.53 4.64 -2.53
N GLU A 486 21.68 5.57 -1.57
CA GLU A 486 21.50 6.99 -1.83
C GLU A 486 22.44 7.81 -0.94
N ALA A 487 23.04 8.86 -1.49
CA ALA A 487 23.93 9.78 -0.81
C ALA A 487 23.41 11.20 -0.88
N MET A 488 23.30 11.84 0.28
CA MET A 488 22.69 13.17 0.42
C MET A 488 23.64 14.14 1.12
N ASN A 489 23.64 15.39 0.68
CA ASN A 489 24.31 16.48 1.37
C ASN A 489 23.34 17.20 2.33
N LEU A 490 23.56 17.02 3.63
CA LEU A 490 22.68 17.55 4.68
C LEU A 490 22.64 19.08 4.74
N ASP A 491 23.68 19.77 4.27
CA ASP A 491 23.69 21.23 4.25
C ASP A 491 22.76 21.81 3.19
N ARG A 492 22.57 21.08 2.08
CA ARG A 492 21.60 21.47 1.05
C ARG A 492 20.16 21.32 1.52
N MET A 493 19.88 20.31 2.33
CA MET A 493 18.54 20.15 2.93
C MET A 493 18.17 21.33 3.84
N LYS A 494 19.12 21.85 4.63
CA LYS A 494 18.86 22.99 5.52
C LYS A 494 18.47 24.26 4.77
N MET A 495 18.98 24.45 3.54
CA MET A 495 18.67 25.63 2.71
C MET A 495 17.33 25.54 1.97
N GLY A 496 16.64 24.40 2.00
CA GLY A 496 15.42 24.12 1.23
C GLY A 496 14.08 24.32 1.95
N ALA A 497 14.05 24.88 3.18
CA ALA A 497 12.78 25.22 3.83
C ALA A 497 12.03 26.38 3.13
N GLY A 498 12.66 27.06 2.18
CA GLY A 498 11.95 27.78 1.12
C GLY A 498 11.61 26.77 0.03
N MET A 499 10.36 26.29 -0.01
CA MET A 499 9.88 25.42 -1.09
C MET A 499 10.40 25.95 -2.43
N PRO A 500 11.06 25.15 -3.29
CA PRO A 500 10.96 25.43 -4.71
C PRO A 500 9.46 25.42 -4.98
N SER A 501 8.89 26.59 -5.27
CA SER A 501 7.52 26.66 -5.73
C SER A 501 7.41 25.63 -6.84
N ILE A 502 6.55 24.63 -6.65
CA ILE A 502 6.10 23.77 -7.75
C ILE A 502 5.81 24.78 -8.87
N PRO A 503 6.54 24.75 -10.00
CA PRO A 503 6.40 25.79 -10.99
C PRO A 503 4.90 25.90 -11.30
N ARG A 504 4.30 27.04 -10.92
CA ARG A 504 2.89 27.39 -11.17
C ARG A 504 2.63 27.59 -12.68
N GLY A 505 3.44 26.97 -13.53
CA GLY A 505 3.51 27.16 -14.97
C GLY A 505 3.65 25.84 -15.72
N PHE A 506 3.05 24.75 -15.24
CA PHE A 506 2.52 23.79 -16.20
C PHE A 506 1.23 24.40 -16.74
N GLU A 507 1.33 25.18 -17.81
CA GLU A 507 0.15 25.58 -18.58
C GLU A 507 -0.58 24.30 -19.00
N PRO A 508 -1.87 24.14 -18.66
CA PRO A 508 -2.70 23.08 -19.21
C PRO A 508 -2.97 23.43 -20.68
N GLY A 509 -1.99 23.17 -21.55
CA GLY A 509 -2.06 23.61 -22.96
C GLY A 509 -0.97 23.07 -23.88
N GLY A 510 0.03 22.34 -23.37
CA GLY A 510 0.93 21.59 -24.26
C GLY A 510 0.14 20.55 -25.07
N PRO A 511 0.43 20.36 -26.37
CA PRO A 511 -0.26 19.35 -27.16
C PRO A 511 -0.15 18.00 -26.45
N SER A 512 -1.31 17.37 -26.22
CA SER A 512 -1.39 16.04 -25.65
C SER A 512 -0.33 15.16 -26.34
N PRO A 513 0.55 14.46 -25.61
CA PRO A 513 1.46 13.52 -26.25
C PRO A 513 0.59 12.58 -27.09
N ASP A 514 0.94 12.46 -28.37
CA ASP A 514 0.21 11.66 -29.35
C ASP A 514 0.33 10.20 -28.91
N PHE A 515 -0.57 9.77 -28.02
CA PHE A 515 -0.68 8.40 -27.59
C PHE A 515 -1.08 7.63 -28.84
N ALA A 516 -0.10 6.93 -29.42
CA ALA A 516 -0.28 6.06 -30.56
C ALA A 516 -1.59 5.28 -30.38
N LYS A 517 -2.54 5.50 -31.30
CA LYS A 517 -3.83 4.84 -31.31
C LYS A 517 -3.61 3.33 -31.05
N PRO A 518 -4.29 2.72 -30.07
CA PRO A 518 -4.18 1.29 -29.88
C PRO A 518 -4.56 0.59 -31.21
N PRO A 519 -3.85 -0.48 -31.58
CA PRO A 519 -4.16 -1.20 -32.82
C PRO A 519 -5.62 -1.65 -32.80
N PRO A 520 -6.33 -1.60 -33.94
CA PRO A 520 -7.73 -2.00 -34.00
C PRO A 520 -7.86 -3.43 -33.52
N LEU A 521 -8.71 -3.63 -32.51
CA LEU A 521 -9.15 -4.95 -32.08
C LEU A 521 -9.77 -5.64 -33.29
N LYS A 522 -9.08 -6.66 -33.81
CA LYS A 522 -9.64 -7.57 -34.81
C LYS A 522 -10.85 -8.25 -34.15
N ARG A 523 -12.03 -8.00 -34.73
CA ARG A 523 -13.26 -8.73 -34.41
C ARG A 523 -13.18 -10.18 -34.84
#